data_AF-A0A533SF23-F1
#
_entry.id   AF-A0A533SF23-F1
#
_cell.length_a   1.000
_cell.length_b   1.000
_cell.length_c   1.000
_cell.angle_alpha   90.00
_cell.angle_beta   90.00
_cell.angle_gamma   90.00
#
_symmetry.space_group_name_H-M   'P 1'
#
loop_
_entity.id
_entity.type
_entity.pdbx_description
1 polymer ?
#
loop_
_entity_poly.entity_id
_entity_poly.type
_entity_poly.pdbx_seq_one_letter_code
_entity_poly.pdbx_strand_id
1 'polypeptide(L)'
;MSLSRTTLLMIALAFLGLLAILLATMQTTLMSHFNTVEIGWTNESVRRALLMVENEGDSLVAMARTWARNEEIYQFLETRSPEYAVASLGEQAFTEQDFNILGLVDEKGQVLFSRGYDAELQKEIEFPPELASRLTPGDALVGVVNSQAGRQGLIATRQGPLLLASVGVVGKDPGRTVNGVVVIGLLLTEPQVQRLNQVLQLNIQLLAIKGSLAAVDQTALQNLQSGGEFYASPNDSETIAGYTLLKDAEGQPAYLLKLELPRTTHREGEFVANYLMVAMILAAFVLGVTFFFSLDRLVLHRVKRLGKEIDAIAGSGDLSQRVTVTRRDEFSDLTQTINQMLAAFEKDNAELQVLSRQLVAIQETERRQIALELHDEIGQYLT
;
A
#
# COMPACT_ATOMS: atom_id res chain seq x y z
N MET A 1 -9.36 -15.64 45.11
CA MET A 1 -10.31 -15.66 43.97
C MET A 1 -10.68 -17.11 43.68
N SER A 2 -11.93 -17.41 43.32
CA SER A 2 -12.30 -18.78 42.90
C SER A 2 -11.58 -19.16 41.61
N LEU A 3 -11.19 -20.43 41.46
CA LEU A 3 -10.51 -20.96 40.26
C LEU A 3 -11.28 -20.65 38.96
N SER A 4 -12.61 -20.56 39.05
CA SER A 4 -13.50 -20.15 37.96
C SER A 4 -13.32 -18.71 37.50
N ARG A 5 -13.04 -17.78 38.42
CA ARG A 5 -12.80 -16.37 38.07
C ARG A 5 -11.41 -16.18 37.47
N THR A 6 -10.41 -16.88 37.98
CA THR A 6 -9.04 -16.80 37.45
C THR A 6 -8.95 -17.42 36.05
N THR A 7 -9.57 -18.58 35.81
CA THR A 7 -9.64 -19.19 34.47
C THR A 7 -10.39 -18.32 33.47
N LEU A 8 -11.54 -17.74 33.86
CA LEU A 8 -12.27 -16.80 33.01
C LEU A 8 -11.41 -15.57 32.66
N LEU A 9 -10.72 -14.98 33.64
CA LEU A 9 -9.84 -13.83 33.41
C LEU A 9 -8.67 -14.19 32.49
N MET A 10 -8.04 -15.35 32.66
CA MET A 10 -6.96 -15.80 31.77
C MET A 10 -7.45 -15.98 30.34
N ILE A 11 -8.61 -16.59 30.13
CA ILE A 11 -9.19 -16.77 28.79
C ILE A 11 -9.58 -15.43 28.18
N ALA A 12 -10.21 -14.53 28.95
CA ALA A 12 -10.55 -13.19 28.49
C ALA A 12 -9.30 -12.40 28.10
N LEU A 13 -8.22 -12.49 28.88
CA LEU A 13 -6.95 -11.85 28.58
C LEU A 13 -6.32 -12.42 27.30
N ALA A 14 -6.32 -13.75 27.15
CA ALA A 14 -5.82 -14.40 25.94
C ALA A 14 -6.62 -13.99 24.70
N PHE A 15 -7.95 -13.90 24.82
CA PHE A 15 -8.85 -13.46 23.76
C PHE A 15 -8.61 -12.00 23.37
N LEU A 16 -8.50 -11.10 24.35
CA LEU A 16 -8.17 -9.69 24.12
C LEU A 16 -6.78 -9.52 23.49
N GLY A 17 -5.79 -10.31 23.94
CA GLY A 17 -4.45 -10.33 23.35
C GLY A 17 -4.47 -10.77 21.88
N LEU A 18 -5.20 -11.84 21.56
CA LEU A 18 -5.38 -12.30 20.18
C LEU A 18 -6.08 -11.25 19.32
N LEU A 19 -7.15 -10.62 19.83
CA LEU A 19 -7.85 -9.55 19.12
C LEU A 19 -6.92 -8.36 18.85
N ALA A 20 -6.14 -7.93 19.84
CA ALA A 20 -5.19 -6.84 19.69
C ALA A 20 -4.12 -7.14 18.63
N ILE A 21 -3.58 -8.37 18.62
CA ILE A 21 -2.62 -8.82 17.60
C ILE A 21 -3.27 -8.78 16.21
N LEU A 22 -4.47 -9.34 16.06
CA LEU A 22 -5.17 -9.34 14.76
C LEU A 22 -5.43 -7.93 14.24
N LEU A 23 -5.90 -7.02 15.11
CA LEU A 23 -6.12 -5.62 14.75
C LEU A 23 -4.82 -4.92 14.34
N ALA A 24 -3.73 -5.12 15.09
CA ALA A 24 -2.43 -4.54 14.77
C ALA A 24 -1.87 -5.07 13.44
N THR A 25 -1.93 -6.37 13.20
CA THR A 25 -1.50 -7.00 11.94
C THR A 25 -2.32 -6.50 10.76
N MET A 26 -3.64 -6.38 10.95
CA MET A 26 -4.55 -5.89 9.92
C MET A 26 -4.24 -4.44 9.54
N GLN A 27 -4.08 -3.55 10.53
CA GLN A 27 -3.77 -2.14 10.28
C GLN A 27 -2.42 -1.94 9.57
N THR A 28 -1.39 -2.66 10.00
CA THR A 28 -0.02 -2.53 9.44
C THR A 28 0.08 -3.12 8.04
N THR A 29 -0.49 -4.30 7.81
CA THR A 29 -0.39 -5.01 6.53
C THR A 29 -1.26 -4.36 5.47
N LEU A 30 -2.52 -4.04 5.81
CA LEU A 30 -3.47 -3.53 4.84
C LEU A 30 -3.08 -2.13 4.35
N MET A 31 -2.67 -1.24 5.26
CA MET A 31 -2.28 0.11 4.88
C MET A 31 -0.98 0.14 4.07
N SER A 32 -0.02 -0.72 4.42
CA SER A 32 1.20 -0.91 3.63
C SER A 32 0.90 -1.41 2.21
N HIS A 33 -0.06 -2.33 2.07
CA HIS A 33 -0.48 -2.83 0.77
C HIS A 33 -1.13 -1.73 -0.09
N PHE A 34 -2.04 -0.94 0.47
CA PHE A 34 -2.65 0.19 -0.25
C PHE A 34 -1.62 1.23 -0.69
N ASN A 35 -0.66 1.58 0.17
CA ASN A 35 0.43 2.50 -0.22
C ASN A 35 1.27 1.94 -1.36
N THR A 36 1.57 0.64 -1.35
CA THR A 36 2.33 0.00 -2.43
C THR A 36 1.56 0.01 -3.75
N VAL A 37 0.26 -0.28 -3.70
CA VAL A 37 -0.63 -0.22 -4.88
C VAL A 37 -0.75 1.20 -5.41
N GLU A 38 -0.87 2.19 -4.53
CA GLU A 38 -0.97 3.61 -4.88
C GLU A 38 0.31 4.11 -5.57
N ILE A 39 1.49 3.75 -5.05
CA ILE A 39 2.79 4.04 -5.68
C ILE A 39 2.89 3.37 -7.06
N GLY A 40 2.49 2.10 -7.18
CA GLY A 40 2.48 1.38 -8.45
C GLY A 40 1.59 2.03 -9.50
N TRP A 41 0.36 2.39 -9.14
CA TRP A 41 -0.58 3.08 -10.03
C TRP A 41 -0.12 4.49 -10.41
N THR A 42 0.53 5.19 -9.47
CA THR A 42 1.15 6.50 -9.74
C THR A 42 2.27 6.35 -10.77
N ASN A 43 3.18 5.39 -10.60
CA ASN A 43 4.27 5.14 -11.54
C ASN A 43 3.74 4.77 -12.94
N GLU A 44 2.70 3.94 -13.04
CA GLU A 44 2.05 3.65 -14.32
C GLU A 44 1.42 4.90 -14.96
N SER A 45 0.88 5.81 -14.15
CA SER A 45 0.35 7.08 -14.63
C SER A 45 1.45 8.01 -15.12
N VAL A 46 2.61 8.03 -14.46
CA VAL A 46 3.80 8.75 -14.92
C VAL A 46 4.32 8.16 -16.22
N ARG A 47 4.37 6.83 -16.33
CA ARG A 47 4.75 6.14 -17.57
C ARG A 47 3.83 6.53 -18.72
N ARG A 48 2.50 6.58 -18.51
CA ARG A 48 1.56 7.03 -19.55
C ARG A 48 1.79 8.49 -19.96
N ALA A 49 2.03 9.39 -18.99
CA ALA A 49 2.34 10.79 -19.28
C ALA A 49 3.65 10.93 -20.07
N LEU A 50 4.68 10.17 -19.70
CA LEU A 50 5.96 10.12 -20.42
C LEU A 50 5.78 9.64 -21.86
N LEU A 51 5.09 8.51 -22.06
CA LEU A 51 4.82 7.97 -23.39
C LEU A 51 4.04 8.96 -24.27
N MET A 52 3.14 9.76 -23.69
CA MET A 52 2.44 10.80 -24.44
C MET A 52 3.41 11.88 -24.94
N VAL A 53 4.32 12.36 -24.10
CA VAL A 53 5.35 13.35 -24.50
C VAL A 53 6.30 12.77 -25.55
N GLU A 54 6.71 11.51 -25.39
CA GLU A 54 7.56 10.82 -26.36
C GLU A 54 6.85 10.66 -27.73
N ASN A 55 5.56 10.30 -27.72
CA ASN A 55 4.74 10.19 -28.92
C ASN A 55 4.56 11.55 -29.63
N GLU A 56 4.43 12.63 -28.87
CA GLU A 56 4.35 13.99 -29.43
C GLU A 56 5.63 14.33 -30.18
N GLY A 57 6.79 14.02 -29.59
CA GLY A 57 8.07 14.29 -30.24
C GLY A 57 8.35 13.36 -31.43
N ASP A 58 7.89 12.11 -31.40
CA ASP A 58 7.91 11.22 -32.58
C ASP A 58 7.03 11.76 -33.72
N SER A 59 5.90 12.39 -33.37
CA SER A 59 5.02 13.07 -34.33
C SER A 59 5.72 14.29 -34.95
N LEU A 60 6.45 15.08 -34.16
CA LEU A 60 7.29 16.16 -34.68
C LEU A 60 8.42 15.65 -35.58
N VAL A 61 9.04 14.51 -35.27
CA VAL A 61 10.05 13.89 -36.15
C VAL A 61 9.43 13.46 -37.48
N ALA A 62 8.23 12.85 -37.46
CA ALA A 62 7.52 12.48 -38.67
C ALA A 62 7.16 13.71 -39.53
N MET A 63 6.76 14.81 -38.87
CA MET A 63 6.51 16.09 -39.51
C MET A 63 7.80 16.64 -40.15
N ALA A 64 8.87 16.80 -39.37
CA ALA A 64 10.16 17.30 -39.84
C ALA A 64 10.72 16.47 -41.00
N ARG A 65 10.48 15.15 -41.01
CA ARG A 65 10.87 14.27 -42.12
C ARG A 65 10.08 14.54 -43.39
N THR A 66 8.79 14.89 -43.29
CA THR A 66 7.98 15.27 -44.44
C THR A 66 8.50 16.55 -45.08
N TRP A 67 8.86 17.53 -44.26
CA TRP A 67 9.51 18.77 -44.69
C TRP A 67 10.90 18.52 -45.30
N ALA A 68 11.72 17.69 -44.65
CA ALA A 68 13.09 17.39 -45.10
C ALA A 68 13.17 16.58 -46.41
N ARG A 69 12.07 15.94 -46.84
CA ARG A 69 11.97 15.28 -48.14
C ARG A 69 11.37 16.16 -49.24
N ASN A 70 10.91 17.37 -48.90
CA ASN A 70 10.37 18.28 -49.89
C ASN A 70 11.51 18.84 -50.76
N GLU A 71 11.40 18.64 -52.08
CA GLU A 71 12.36 19.14 -53.07
C GLU A 71 12.53 20.66 -52.99
N GLU A 72 11.46 21.39 -52.67
CA GLU A 72 11.50 22.84 -52.57
C GLU A 72 12.33 23.30 -51.35
N ILE A 73 12.33 22.55 -50.25
CA ILE A 73 13.21 22.80 -49.09
C ILE A 73 14.66 22.54 -49.46
N TYR A 74 14.93 21.46 -50.21
CA TYR A 74 16.27 21.18 -50.73
C TYR A 74 16.78 22.31 -51.63
N GLN A 75 15.95 22.78 -52.58
CA GLN A 75 16.29 23.89 -53.47
C GLN A 75 16.45 25.22 -52.73
N PHE A 76 15.66 25.45 -51.68
CA PHE A 76 15.80 26.64 -50.85
C PHE A 76 17.15 26.68 -50.12
N LEU A 77 17.65 25.54 -49.63
CA LEU A 77 18.96 25.47 -48.98
C LEU A 77 20.12 25.80 -49.94
N GLU A 78 19.98 25.49 -51.24
CA GLU A 78 20.94 25.87 -52.28
C GLU A 78 20.81 27.34 -52.71
N THR A 79 19.59 27.79 -53.02
CA THR A 79 19.32 29.07 -53.70
C THR A 79 19.12 30.24 -52.74
N ARG A 80 18.67 29.96 -51.51
CA ARG A 80 18.29 30.95 -50.49
C ARG A 80 17.27 31.97 -51.00
N SER A 81 16.33 31.52 -51.85
CA SER A 81 15.35 32.39 -52.51
C SER A 81 14.43 33.09 -51.50
N PRO A 82 14.47 34.44 -51.39
CA PRO A 82 13.60 35.19 -50.49
C PRO A 82 12.11 35.05 -50.85
N GLU A 83 11.79 34.87 -52.12
CA GLU A 83 10.43 34.71 -52.64
C GLU A 83 9.79 33.42 -52.13
N TYR A 84 10.56 32.32 -52.13
CA TYR A 84 10.11 31.04 -51.58
C TYR A 84 9.90 31.11 -50.06
N ALA A 85 10.80 31.79 -49.33
CA ALA A 85 10.64 31.95 -47.88
C ALA A 85 9.33 32.69 -47.53
N VAL A 86 8.96 33.71 -48.31
CA VAL A 86 7.69 34.44 -48.09
C VAL A 86 6.48 33.61 -48.50
N ALA A 87 6.55 32.91 -49.64
CA ALA A 87 5.42 32.19 -50.22
C ALA A 87 5.09 30.87 -49.50
N SER A 88 6.12 30.08 -49.14
CA SER A 88 5.95 28.70 -48.66
C SER A 88 6.33 28.51 -47.17
N LEU A 89 7.12 29.42 -46.60
CA LEU A 89 7.52 29.40 -45.18
C LEU A 89 6.84 30.54 -44.38
N GLY A 90 5.72 31.05 -44.93
CA GLY A 90 4.88 32.10 -44.38
C GLY A 90 3.96 31.62 -43.23
N GLU A 91 3.10 32.51 -42.74
CA GLU A 91 2.18 32.24 -41.62
C GLU A 91 1.24 31.06 -41.87
N GLN A 92 0.85 30.83 -43.13
CA GLN A 92 -0.02 29.73 -43.52
C GLN A 92 0.61 28.36 -43.21
N ALA A 93 1.93 28.23 -43.30
CA ALA A 93 2.64 27.00 -42.98
C ALA A 93 2.51 26.57 -41.51
N PHE A 94 2.30 27.53 -40.61
CA PHE A 94 2.14 27.30 -39.17
C PHE A 94 0.67 27.18 -38.76
N THR A 95 -0.24 27.75 -39.55
CA THR A 95 -1.69 27.74 -39.24
C THR A 95 -2.31 26.36 -39.51
N GLU A 96 -1.75 25.61 -40.47
CA GLU A 96 -2.24 24.28 -40.87
C GLU A 96 -1.50 23.12 -40.16
N GLN A 97 -0.53 23.42 -39.28
CA GLN A 97 0.39 22.45 -38.70
C GLN A 97 0.58 22.68 -37.20
N ASP A 98 0.67 21.61 -36.41
CA ASP A 98 0.80 21.67 -34.94
C ASP A 98 2.25 21.94 -34.47
N PHE A 99 2.91 22.98 -34.98
CA PHE A 99 4.23 23.41 -34.50
C PHE A 99 4.35 24.94 -34.45
N ASN A 100 5.24 25.43 -33.59
CA ASN A 100 5.45 26.87 -33.40
C ASN A 100 6.74 27.38 -34.03
N ILE A 101 7.75 26.53 -34.16
CA ILE A 101 9.11 26.92 -34.57
C ILE A 101 9.51 26.14 -35.81
N LEU A 102 10.07 26.84 -36.79
CA LEU A 102 10.73 26.26 -37.95
C LEU A 102 12.12 26.88 -38.11
N GLY A 103 13.14 26.03 -38.19
CA GLY A 103 14.51 26.40 -38.49
C GLY A 103 15.05 25.56 -39.65
N LEU A 104 15.72 26.21 -40.59
CA LEU A 104 16.46 25.57 -41.67
C LEU A 104 17.94 25.92 -41.51
N VAL A 105 18.76 24.88 -41.39
CA VAL A 105 20.19 25.00 -41.11
C VAL A 105 20.96 24.36 -42.25
N ASP A 106 22.06 24.96 -42.69
CA ASP A 106 22.93 24.38 -43.71
C ASP A 106 23.86 23.28 -43.16
N GLU A 107 24.63 22.64 -44.04
CA GLU A 107 25.61 21.60 -43.67
C GLU A 107 26.66 22.06 -42.64
N LYS A 108 26.93 23.36 -42.58
CA LYS A 108 27.92 23.98 -41.68
C LYS A 108 27.31 24.40 -40.35
N GLY A 109 26.02 24.13 -40.13
CA GLY A 109 25.32 24.56 -38.94
C GLY A 109 24.95 26.05 -38.96
N GLN A 110 24.98 26.73 -40.11
CA GLN A 110 24.51 28.11 -40.22
C GLN A 110 23.00 28.13 -40.42
N VAL A 111 22.30 28.88 -39.58
CA VAL A 111 20.85 29.11 -39.71
C VAL A 111 20.59 29.94 -40.97
N LEU A 112 19.93 29.35 -41.96
CA LEU A 112 19.53 30.00 -43.22
C LEU A 112 18.13 30.61 -43.13
N PHE A 113 17.26 29.98 -42.35
CA PHE A 113 15.91 30.48 -42.07
C PHE A 113 15.53 30.10 -40.64
N SER A 114 14.85 31.00 -39.96
CA SER A 114 14.32 30.77 -38.62
C SER A 114 13.06 31.59 -38.44
N ARG A 115 11.98 30.95 -38.01
CA ARG A 115 10.73 31.64 -37.72
C ARG A 115 10.01 30.96 -36.57
N GLY A 116 9.34 31.79 -35.76
CA GLY A 116 8.44 31.33 -34.73
C GLY A 116 7.06 31.94 -34.95
N TYR A 117 6.00 31.13 -34.91
CA TYR A 117 4.63 31.59 -35.03
C TYR A 117 3.71 30.80 -34.10
N ASP A 118 2.86 31.51 -33.37
CA ASP A 118 1.82 30.91 -32.55
C ASP A 118 0.48 31.01 -33.29
N ALA A 119 -0.03 29.86 -33.74
CA ALA A 119 -1.27 29.77 -34.51
C ALA A 119 -2.52 30.09 -33.69
N GLU A 120 -2.49 29.90 -32.36
CA GLU A 120 -3.62 30.21 -31.48
C GLU A 120 -3.72 31.70 -31.21
N LEU A 121 -2.57 32.34 -31.00
CA LEU A 121 -2.49 33.79 -30.81
C LEU A 121 -2.46 34.56 -32.14
N GLN A 122 -2.38 33.84 -33.27
CA GLN A 122 -2.19 34.38 -34.62
C GLN A 122 -1.08 35.43 -34.66
N LYS A 123 0.06 35.11 -34.03
CA LYS A 123 1.13 36.08 -33.80
C LYS A 123 2.51 35.46 -34.00
N GLU A 124 3.39 36.22 -34.62
CA GLU A 124 4.81 35.91 -34.68
C GLU A 124 5.42 35.95 -33.27
N ILE A 125 6.14 34.89 -32.93
CA ILE A 125 6.87 34.75 -31.67
C ILE A 125 8.36 34.79 -31.96
N GLU A 126 9.14 35.23 -30.98
CA GLU A 126 10.59 35.29 -31.11
C GLU A 126 11.14 33.88 -31.29
N PHE A 127 12.01 33.69 -32.29
CA PHE A 127 12.74 32.44 -32.43
C PHE A 127 13.66 32.25 -31.21
N PRO A 128 13.53 31.18 -30.41
CA PRO A 128 14.20 31.08 -29.12
C PRO A 128 15.73 31.22 -29.27
N PRO A 129 16.37 32.18 -28.60
CA PRO A 129 17.82 32.35 -28.67
C PRO A 129 18.55 31.14 -28.09
N GLU A 130 17.93 30.45 -27.12
CA GLU A 130 18.43 29.19 -26.59
C GLU A 130 18.51 28.13 -27.69
N LEU A 131 17.52 28.03 -28.59
CA LEU A 131 17.59 27.13 -29.74
C LEU A 131 18.67 27.60 -30.73
N ALA A 132 18.70 28.89 -31.08
CA ALA A 132 19.67 29.44 -32.02
C ALA A 132 21.12 29.15 -31.59
N SER A 133 21.42 29.23 -30.29
CA SER A 133 22.75 28.92 -29.74
C SER A 133 23.17 27.46 -29.91
N ARG A 134 22.19 26.56 -30.10
CA ARG A 134 22.38 25.13 -30.29
C ARG A 134 22.40 24.70 -31.75
N LEU A 135 21.95 25.56 -32.66
CA LEU A 135 22.08 25.35 -34.10
C LEU A 135 23.49 25.74 -34.54
N THR A 136 24.49 25.01 -34.06
CA THR A 136 25.91 25.21 -34.38
C THR A 136 26.57 23.88 -34.78
N PRO A 137 27.62 23.91 -35.61
CA PRO A 137 28.28 22.68 -36.04
C PRO A 137 28.86 21.91 -34.84
N GLY A 138 28.50 20.63 -34.73
CA GLY A 138 28.92 19.74 -33.65
C GLY A 138 27.86 19.49 -32.57
N ASP A 139 26.78 20.29 -32.52
CA ASP A 139 25.63 20.02 -31.65
C ASP A 139 24.86 18.78 -32.15
N ALA A 140 24.26 18.02 -31.24
CA ALA A 140 23.51 16.82 -31.57
C ALA A 140 22.31 17.12 -32.48
N LEU A 141 21.69 18.30 -32.38
CA LEU A 141 20.56 18.72 -33.22
C LEU A 141 20.94 18.89 -34.68
N VAL A 142 22.16 19.37 -34.93
CA VAL A 142 22.70 19.57 -36.28
C VAL A 142 23.38 18.29 -36.77
N GLY A 143 24.04 17.52 -35.89
CA GLY A 143 24.77 16.29 -36.22
C GLY A 143 23.94 15.12 -36.78
N VAL A 144 22.63 15.29 -36.97
CA VAL A 144 21.71 14.35 -37.63
C VAL A 144 21.86 14.37 -39.16
N VAL A 145 22.82 15.14 -39.70
CA VAL A 145 23.11 15.29 -41.14
C VAL A 145 23.20 13.96 -41.90
N ASN A 146 23.39 12.79 -41.28
CA ASN A 146 23.42 11.51 -41.99
C ASN A 146 22.33 10.50 -41.60
N SER A 147 21.29 10.91 -40.88
CA SER A 147 20.24 9.99 -40.42
C SER A 147 18.83 10.50 -40.67
N GLN A 148 18.08 9.75 -41.49
CA GLN A 148 16.63 9.92 -41.63
C GLN A 148 15.85 9.46 -40.38
N ALA A 149 16.52 8.84 -39.39
CA ALA A 149 15.87 8.47 -38.13
C ALA A 149 15.35 9.71 -37.40
N GLY A 150 16.00 10.87 -37.58
CA GLY A 150 15.69 12.09 -36.85
C GLY A 150 16.17 12.04 -35.41
N ARG A 151 16.11 13.19 -34.74
CA ARG A 151 16.39 13.32 -33.31
C ARG A 151 15.32 14.20 -32.70
N GLN A 152 14.90 13.89 -31.48
CA GLN A 152 13.97 14.71 -30.71
C GLN A 152 14.51 14.99 -29.31
N GLY A 153 13.99 16.01 -28.65
CA GLY A 153 14.32 16.32 -27.27
C GLY A 153 13.66 17.60 -26.79
N LEU A 154 13.83 17.91 -25.51
CA LEU A 154 13.35 19.16 -24.90
C LEU A 154 14.49 20.14 -24.67
N ILE A 155 14.21 21.43 -24.88
CA ILE A 155 15.08 22.51 -24.44
C ILE A 155 14.31 23.47 -23.55
N ALA A 156 15.02 24.03 -22.57
CA ALA A 156 14.48 25.09 -21.76
C ALA A 156 14.67 26.45 -22.45
N THR A 157 13.57 27.18 -22.64
CA THR A 157 13.57 28.52 -23.22
C THR A 157 12.88 29.51 -22.27
N ARG A 158 13.08 30.80 -22.50
CA ARG A 158 12.36 31.86 -21.75
C ARG A 158 10.84 31.83 -21.97
N GLN A 159 10.40 31.23 -23.08
CA GLN A 159 8.99 31.13 -23.47
C GLN A 159 8.33 29.85 -22.90
N GLY A 160 9.11 28.97 -22.28
CA GLY A 160 8.66 27.68 -21.74
C GLY A 160 9.47 26.49 -22.28
N PRO A 161 9.06 25.26 -21.94
CA PRO A 161 9.62 24.05 -22.54
C PRO A 161 9.36 24.04 -24.04
N LEU A 162 10.40 23.82 -24.84
CA LEU A 162 10.29 23.62 -26.28
C LEU A 162 10.63 22.16 -26.59
N LEU A 163 9.63 21.40 -27.02
CA LEU A 163 9.85 20.09 -27.61
C LEU A 163 10.26 20.30 -29.06
N LEU A 164 11.34 19.67 -29.49
CA LEU A 164 11.87 19.86 -30.83
C LEU A 164 12.22 18.54 -31.49
N ALA A 165 12.23 18.57 -32.81
CA ALA A 165 12.70 17.51 -33.68
C ALA A 165 13.62 18.06 -34.76
N SER A 166 14.68 17.32 -35.09
CA SER A 166 15.59 17.64 -36.18
C SER A 166 15.79 16.46 -37.13
N VAL A 167 15.76 16.73 -38.45
CA VAL A 167 15.91 15.73 -39.51
C VAL A 167 16.75 16.31 -40.66
N GLY A 168 17.73 15.52 -41.14
CA GLY A 168 18.56 15.93 -42.28
C GLY A 168 17.80 15.98 -43.61
N VAL A 169 18.07 17.01 -44.41
CA VAL A 169 17.44 17.24 -45.72
C VAL A 169 18.16 16.47 -46.82
N VAL A 170 17.44 15.56 -47.46
CA VAL A 170 18.01 14.68 -48.50
C VAL A 170 17.34 14.97 -49.83
N GLY A 171 18.14 15.29 -50.85
CA GLY A 171 17.64 15.44 -52.21
C GLY A 171 17.24 14.10 -52.82
N LYS A 172 16.43 14.11 -53.90
CA LYS A 172 15.94 12.87 -54.55
C LYS A 172 17.05 12.02 -55.21
N ASP A 173 18.23 12.60 -55.45
CA ASP A 173 19.36 11.91 -56.06
C ASP A 173 20.14 11.07 -55.01
N PRO A 174 20.24 9.73 -55.16
CA PRO A 174 20.93 8.85 -54.21
C PRO A 174 22.43 9.12 -53.99
N GLY A 175 23.02 10.01 -54.79
CA GLY A 175 24.44 10.40 -54.73
C GLY A 175 24.71 11.82 -54.22
N ARG A 176 23.67 12.60 -53.90
CA ARG A 176 23.85 13.94 -53.32
C ARG A 176 23.93 13.88 -51.80
N THR A 177 24.90 14.61 -51.23
CA THR A 177 25.05 14.76 -49.78
C THR A 177 23.87 15.52 -49.19
N VAL A 178 23.59 15.24 -47.92
CA VAL A 178 22.54 15.91 -47.15
C VAL A 178 22.87 17.38 -47.05
N ASN A 179 22.01 18.25 -47.57
CA ASN A 179 22.29 19.68 -47.73
C ASN A 179 21.70 20.53 -46.59
N GLY A 180 21.84 20.05 -45.35
CA GLY A 180 21.33 20.74 -44.16
C GLY A 180 20.32 19.96 -43.33
N VAL A 181 19.66 20.65 -42.40
CA VAL A 181 18.76 20.10 -41.39
C VAL A 181 17.51 20.96 -41.27
N VAL A 182 16.35 20.31 -41.22
CA VAL A 182 15.09 20.92 -40.80
C VAL A 182 14.94 20.70 -39.30
N VAL A 183 14.64 21.77 -38.58
CA VAL A 183 14.33 21.76 -37.15
C VAL A 183 12.91 22.29 -36.98
N ILE A 184 12.05 21.49 -36.38
CA ILE A 184 10.69 21.87 -36.00
C ILE A 184 10.59 21.86 -34.48
N GLY A 185 9.88 22.82 -33.92
CA GLY A 185 9.65 22.90 -32.48
C GLY A 185 8.21 23.24 -32.12
N LEU A 186 7.72 22.61 -31.07
CA LEU A 186 6.44 22.87 -30.42
C LEU A 186 6.74 23.42 -29.03
N LEU A 187 6.28 24.64 -28.76
CA LEU A 187 6.31 25.14 -27.38
C LEU A 187 5.29 24.35 -26.57
N LEU A 188 5.58 24.11 -25.30
CA LEU A 188 4.66 23.51 -24.33
C LEU A 188 4.29 24.59 -23.31
N THR A 189 3.59 25.61 -23.81
CA THR A 189 3.02 26.70 -23.00
C THR A 189 1.94 26.18 -22.07
N GLU A 190 1.54 27.00 -21.08
CA GLU A 190 0.47 26.62 -20.14
C GLU A 190 -0.82 26.16 -20.84
N PRO A 191 -1.34 26.83 -21.90
CA PRO A 191 -2.49 26.34 -22.66
C PRO A 191 -2.28 24.95 -23.28
N GLN A 192 -1.11 24.68 -23.85
CA GLN A 192 -0.79 23.38 -24.46
C GLN A 192 -0.72 22.27 -23.40
N VAL A 193 -0.07 22.54 -22.27
CA VAL A 193 -0.03 21.61 -21.13
C VAL A 193 -1.42 21.39 -20.56
N GLN A 194 -2.27 22.41 -20.49
CA GLN A 194 -3.66 22.26 -20.06
C GLN A 194 -4.49 21.38 -20.99
N ARG A 195 -4.28 21.45 -22.31
CA ARG A 195 -4.92 20.51 -23.25
C ARG A 195 -4.46 19.08 -23.02
N LEU A 196 -3.16 18.85 -22.82
CA LEU A 196 -2.64 17.53 -22.44
C LEU A 196 -3.27 17.03 -21.14
N ASN A 197 -3.43 17.91 -20.15
CA ASN A 197 -4.09 17.59 -18.89
C ASN A 197 -5.56 17.19 -19.08
N GLN A 198 -6.30 17.85 -19.97
CA GLN A 198 -7.68 17.51 -20.29
C GLN A 198 -7.80 16.15 -20.99
N VAL A 199 -6.93 15.87 -21.96
CA VAL A 199 -6.93 14.61 -22.71
C VAL A 199 -6.54 13.43 -21.80
N LEU A 200 -5.51 13.62 -20.97
CA LEU A 200 -4.99 12.56 -20.11
C LEU A 200 -5.78 12.42 -18.80
N GLN A 201 -6.61 13.41 -18.45
CA GLN A 201 -7.23 13.55 -17.13
C GLN A 201 -6.19 13.49 -15.99
N LEU A 202 -5.03 14.09 -16.24
CA LEU A 202 -3.91 14.19 -15.31
C LEU A 202 -3.56 15.66 -15.09
N ASN A 203 -3.07 16.00 -13.90
CA ASN A 203 -2.50 17.32 -13.65
C ASN A 203 -0.98 17.27 -13.83
N ILE A 204 -0.51 17.44 -15.06
CA ILE A 204 0.91 17.40 -15.41
C ILE A 204 1.50 18.81 -15.32
N GLN A 205 2.73 18.87 -14.80
CA GLN A 205 3.55 20.05 -14.70
C GLN A 205 4.96 19.73 -15.22
N LEU A 206 5.53 20.64 -15.99
CA LEU A 206 6.89 20.53 -16.52
C LEU A 206 7.80 21.51 -15.77
N LEU A 207 8.65 20.99 -14.90
CA LEU A 207 9.52 21.80 -14.05
C LEU A 207 10.95 21.81 -14.60
N ALA A 208 11.50 22.98 -14.89
CA ALA A 208 12.87 23.10 -15.41
C ALA A 208 13.88 22.70 -14.33
N ILE A 209 14.79 21.77 -14.65
CA ILE A 209 15.79 21.26 -13.68
C ILE A 209 16.79 22.34 -13.25
N LYS A 210 17.13 23.25 -14.17
CA LYS A 210 18.03 24.39 -13.90
C LYS A 210 17.33 25.57 -13.21
N GLY A 211 16.04 25.43 -12.89
CA GLY A 211 15.24 26.44 -12.21
C GLY A 211 15.21 26.29 -10.69
N SER A 212 14.38 27.10 -10.03
CA SER A 212 14.07 26.93 -8.60
C SER A 212 12.99 25.85 -8.45
N LEU A 213 13.35 24.74 -7.82
CA LEU A 213 12.42 23.66 -7.48
C LEU A 213 12.04 23.75 -6.00
N ALA A 214 10.83 23.32 -5.65
CA ALA A 214 10.45 23.13 -4.26
C ALA A 214 11.29 22.01 -3.62
N ALA A 215 11.43 22.00 -2.29
CA ALA A 215 12.24 21.01 -1.58
C ALA A 215 11.81 19.55 -1.87
N VAL A 216 10.50 19.32 -2.02
CA VAL A 216 9.92 18.01 -2.35
C VAL A 216 10.33 17.57 -3.75
N ASP A 217 10.20 18.47 -4.73
CA ASP A 217 10.57 18.20 -6.13
C ASP A 217 12.09 18.01 -6.27
N GLN A 218 12.89 18.68 -5.45
CA GLN A 218 14.35 18.49 -5.42
C GLN A 218 14.75 17.10 -4.89
N THR A 219 13.99 16.56 -3.92
CA THR A 219 14.20 15.19 -3.44
C THR A 219 13.81 14.17 -4.52
N ALA A 220 12.73 14.41 -5.25
CA ALA A 220 12.35 13.58 -6.39
C ALA A 220 13.45 13.58 -7.47
N LEU A 221 13.98 14.75 -7.83
CA LEU A 221 15.09 14.89 -8.77
C LEU A 221 16.33 14.08 -8.34
N GLN A 222 16.73 14.16 -7.07
CA GLN A 222 17.89 13.41 -6.55
C GLN A 222 17.70 11.89 -6.63
N ASN A 223 16.50 11.39 -6.34
CA ASN A 223 16.17 9.97 -6.46
C ASN A 223 16.24 9.50 -7.91
N LEU A 224 15.71 10.27 -8.84
CA LEU A 224 15.73 9.95 -10.27
C LEU A 224 17.15 10.01 -10.85
N GLN A 225 17.96 10.99 -10.45
CA GLN A 225 19.38 11.09 -10.83
C GLN A 225 20.22 9.94 -10.27
N SER A 226 19.78 9.30 -9.19
CA SER A 226 20.43 8.12 -8.60
C SER A 226 20.14 6.81 -9.36
N GLY A 227 19.35 6.87 -10.44
CA GLY A 227 19.09 5.74 -11.34
C GLY A 227 17.65 5.24 -11.38
N GLY A 228 16.72 5.85 -10.63
CA GLY A 228 15.30 5.53 -10.71
C GLY A 228 14.65 6.04 -12.01
N GLU A 229 13.85 5.20 -12.69
CA GLU A 229 13.07 5.61 -13.87
C GLU A 229 11.85 6.47 -13.47
N PHE A 230 11.22 6.12 -12.34
CA PHE A 230 10.08 6.82 -11.76
C PHE A 230 10.26 6.97 -10.26
N TYR A 231 9.67 8.03 -9.72
CA TYR A 231 9.59 8.27 -8.29
C TYR A 231 8.18 8.74 -7.94
N ALA A 232 7.58 8.13 -6.92
CA ALA A 232 6.27 8.54 -6.42
C ALA A 232 6.34 8.73 -4.91
N SER A 233 5.81 9.84 -4.43
CA SER A 233 5.76 10.16 -3.02
C SER A 233 4.47 10.90 -2.68
N PRO A 234 3.80 10.57 -1.55
CA PRO A 234 2.71 11.38 -1.05
C PRO A 234 3.18 12.81 -0.79
N ASN A 235 2.41 13.80 -1.24
CA ASN A 235 2.60 15.19 -0.85
C ASN A 235 1.91 15.45 0.49
N ASP A 236 0.70 14.91 0.64
CA ASP A 236 -0.13 15.04 1.84
C ASP A 236 -1.12 13.84 1.98
N SER A 237 -2.16 14.00 2.81
CA SER A 237 -3.20 12.99 3.01
C SER A 237 -4.17 12.84 1.83
N GLU A 238 -4.20 13.80 0.91
CA GLU A 238 -5.15 13.86 -0.20
C GLU A 238 -4.50 13.69 -1.57
N THR A 239 -3.20 13.97 -1.71
CA THR A 239 -2.50 13.99 -2.98
C THR A 239 -1.17 13.24 -2.95
N ILE A 240 -0.91 12.51 -4.04
CA ILE A 240 0.35 11.84 -4.31
C ILE A 240 0.95 12.42 -5.60
N ALA A 241 2.25 12.70 -5.56
CA ALA A 241 2.97 13.19 -6.72
C ALA A 241 3.83 12.08 -7.34
N GLY A 242 3.78 11.99 -8.66
CA GLY A 242 4.61 11.11 -9.47
C GLY A 242 5.58 11.93 -10.32
N TYR A 243 6.79 11.41 -10.51
CA TYR A 243 7.90 12.12 -11.13
C TYR A 243 8.69 11.24 -12.10
N THR A 244 9.14 11.85 -13.21
CA THR A 244 10.16 11.27 -14.10
C THR A 244 10.97 12.36 -14.79
N LEU A 245 12.11 11.99 -15.37
CA LEU A 245 13.00 12.91 -16.08
C LEU A 245 12.71 12.89 -17.57
N LEU A 246 12.45 14.07 -18.11
CA LEU A 246 12.42 14.30 -19.55
C LEU A 246 13.80 14.75 -20.03
N LYS A 247 14.23 14.17 -21.14
CA LYS A 247 15.58 14.34 -21.67
C LYS A 247 15.61 15.38 -22.79
N ASP A 248 16.73 16.06 -22.90
CA ASP A 248 17.08 16.84 -24.09
C ASP A 248 17.53 15.94 -25.24
N ALA A 249 17.89 16.55 -26.36
CA ALA A 249 18.32 15.86 -27.56
C ALA A 249 19.68 15.12 -27.42
N GLU A 250 20.41 15.37 -26.33
CA GLU A 250 21.67 14.71 -25.97
C GLU A 250 21.44 13.56 -25.00
N GLY A 251 20.19 13.33 -24.60
CA GLY A 251 19.82 12.35 -23.59
C GLY A 251 20.06 12.80 -22.15
N GLN A 252 20.40 14.08 -21.91
CA GLN A 252 20.58 14.64 -20.58
C GLN A 252 19.25 15.11 -20.00
N PRO A 253 19.03 15.04 -18.67
CA PRO A 253 17.81 15.55 -18.05
C PRO A 253 17.65 17.06 -18.25
N ALA A 254 16.53 17.48 -18.85
CA ALA A 254 16.19 18.90 -19.06
C ALA A 254 15.03 19.36 -18.16
N TYR A 255 14.00 18.52 -18.07
CA TYR A 255 12.78 18.80 -17.32
C TYR A 255 12.44 17.65 -16.38
N LEU A 256 11.86 18.00 -15.24
CA LEU A 256 11.19 17.08 -14.34
C LEU A 256 9.70 17.10 -14.69
N LEU A 257 9.19 15.99 -15.21
CA LEU A 257 7.75 15.82 -15.40
C LEU A 257 7.17 15.42 -14.05
N LYS A 258 6.31 16.27 -13.52
CA LYS A 258 5.56 16.06 -12.29
C LYS A 258 4.10 15.84 -12.66
N LEU A 259 3.45 14.90 -11.99
CA LEU A 259 2.01 14.80 -12.00
C LEU A 259 1.46 14.67 -10.58
N GLU A 260 0.27 15.21 -10.36
CA GLU A 260 -0.42 15.12 -9.08
C GLU A 260 -1.72 14.34 -9.25
N LEU A 261 -1.89 13.34 -8.37
CA LEU A 261 -3.05 12.45 -8.36
C LEU A 261 -3.76 12.51 -7.00
N PRO A 262 -5.09 12.41 -6.98
CA PRO A 262 -5.82 12.26 -5.73
C PRO A 262 -5.56 10.88 -5.13
N ARG A 263 -5.40 10.82 -3.81
CA ARG A 263 -5.19 9.59 -3.01
C ARG A 263 -6.51 8.86 -2.74
N THR A 264 -7.30 8.64 -3.79
CA THR A 264 -8.61 7.96 -3.70
C THR A 264 -8.45 6.54 -3.16
N THR A 265 -7.45 5.81 -3.64
CA THR A 265 -7.12 4.45 -3.18
C THR A 265 -6.77 4.42 -1.70
N HIS A 266 -6.03 5.41 -1.20
CA HIS A 266 -5.73 5.53 0.24
C HIS A 266 -7.00 5.76 1.07
N ARG A 267 -7.87 6.69 0.65
CA ARG A 267 -9.14 6.99 1.34
C ARG A 267 -10.10 5.80 1.34
N GLU A 268 -10.23 5.10 0.22
CA GLU A 268 -11.02 3.87 0.15
C GLU A 268 -10.40 2.77 1.03
N GLY A 269 -9.07 2.69 1.06
CA GLY A 269 -8.34 1.78 1.94
C GLY A 269 -8.60 2.04 3.42
N GLU A 270 -8.62 3.30 3.85
CA GLU A 270 -9.00 3.69 5.21
C GLU A 270 -10.45 3.34 5.53
N PHE A 271 -11.38 3.55 4.59
CA PHE A 271 -12.77 3.18 4.77
C PHE A 271 -12.94 1.66 4.95
N VAL A 272 -12.31 0.87 4.08
CA VAL A 272 -12.31 -0.61 4.18
C VAL A 272 -11.64 -1.07 5.47
N ALA A 273 -10.54 -0.44 5.87
CA ALA A 273 -9.85 -0.77 7.12
C ALA A 273 -10.74 -0.50 8.35
N ASN A 274 -11.38 0.67 8.41
CA ASN A 274 -12.28 1.02 9.50
C ASN A 274 -13.50 0.10 9.55
N TYR A 275 -14.09 -0.23 8.40
CA TYR A 275 -15.20 -1.18 8.31
C TYR A 275 -14.82 -2.56 8.85
N LEU A 276 -13.69 -3.12 8.41
CA LEU A 276 -13.20 -4.42 8.87
C LEU A 276 -12.84 -4.42 10.36
N MET A 277 -12.27 -3.32 10.88
CA MET A 277 -11.97 -3.17 12.31
C MET A 277 -13.25 -3.23 13.15
N VAL A 278 -14.28 -2.47 12.77
CA VAL A 278 -15.59 -2.49 13.46
C VAL A 278 -16.24 -3.87 13.36
N ALA A 279 -16.21 -4.50 12.18
CA ALA A 279 -16.74 -5.84 11.98
C ALA A 279 -16.02 -6.90 12.84
N MET A 280 -14.70 -6.83 12.96
CA MET A 280 -13.90 -7.71 13.82
C MET A 280 -14.21 -7.52 15.29
N ILE A 281 -14.33 -6.28 15.77
CA ILE A 281 -14.69 -5.99 17.16
C ILE A 281 -16.09 -6.52 17.46
N LEU A 282 -17.05 -6.32 16.56
CA LEU A 282 -18.42 -6.82 16.72
C LEU A 282 -18.45 -8.36 16.72
N ALA A 283 -17.74 -9.01 15.80
CA ALA A 283 -17.62 -10.47 15.76
C ALA A 283 -16.97 -11.01 17.03
N ALA A 284 -15.89 -10.38 17.50
CA ALA A 284 -15.21 -10.75 18.73
C ALA A 284 -16.12 -10.57 19.96
N PHE A 285 -16.93 -9.51 19.99
CA PHE A 285 -17.92 -9.30 21.04
C PHE A 285 -18.97 -10.40 21.05
N VAL A 286 -19.58 -10.73 19.90
CA VAL A 286 -20.59 -11.80 19.78
C VAL A 286 -20.01 -13.16 20.20
N LEU A 287 -18.79 -13.49 19.76
CA LEU A 287 -18.11 -14.71 20.14
C LEU A 287 -17.78 -14.74 21.64
N GLY A 288 -17.30 -13.63 22.20
CA GLY A 288 -16.99 -13.49 23.62
C GLY A 288 -18.22 -13.68 24.50
N VAL A 289 -19.35 -13.07 24.14
CA VAL A 289 -20.64 -13.23 24.84
C VAL A 289 -21.11 -14.68 24.76
N THR A 290 -21.11 -15.27 23.56
CA THR A 290 -21.53 -16.67 23.33
C THR A 290 -20.67 -17.65 24.13
N PHE A 291 -19.36 -17.43 24.14
CA PHE A 291 -18.40 -18.23 24.90
C PHE A 291 -18.62 -18.10 26.40
N PHE A 292 -18.81 -16.87 26.92
CA PHE A 292 -19.09 -16.62 28.34
C PHE A 292 -20.34 -17.38 28.81
N PHE A 293 -21.45 -17.26 28.08
CA PHE A 293 -22.69 -17.96 28.43
C PHE A 293 -22.54 -19.48 28.33
N SER A 294 -21.81 -19.98 27.33
CA SER A 294 -21.55 -21.41 27.16
C SER A 294 -20.71 -21.97 28.31
N LEU A 295 -19.63 -21.28 28.69
CA LEU A 295 -18.74 -21.71 29.76
C LEU A 295 -19.42 -21.66 31.13
N ASP A 296 -20.23 -20.64 31.40
CA ASP A 296 -20.99 -20.56 32.66
C ASP A 296 -22.02 -21.68 32.77
N ARG A 297 -22.81 -21.94 31.71
CA ARG A 297 -23.84 -22.99 31.73
C ARG A 297 -23.27 -24.41 31.66
N LEU A 298 -22.32 -24.68 30.78
CA LEU A 298 -21.85 -26.04 30.51
C LEU A 298 -20.84 -26.53 31.55
N VAL A 299 -20.02 -25.64 32.11
CA VAL A 299 -18.91 -26.01 32.99
C VAL A 299 -19.11 -25.45 34.40
N LEU A 300 -19.18 -24.13 34.55
CA LEU A 300 -19.09 -23.50 35.89
C LEU A 300 -20.30 -23.82 36.77
N HIS A 301 -21.51 -23.82 36.21
CA HIS A 301 -22.71 -24.14 36.98
C HIS A 301 -22.66 -25.56 37.54
N ARG A 302 -22.15 -26.53 36.76
CA ARG A 302 -22.01 -27.92 37.18
C ARG A 302 -20.95 -28.10 38.25
N VAL A 303 -19.79 -27.46 38.10
CA VAL A 303 -18.74 -27.47 39.12
C VAL A 303 -19.24 -26.86 40.43
N LYS A 304 -19.94 -25.72 40.37
CA LYS A 304 -20.53 -25.08 41.55
C LYS A 304 -21.58 -25.97 42.23
N ARG A 305 -22.42 -26.66 41.44
CA ARG A 305 -23.44 -27.58 41.97
C ARG A 305 -22.78 -28.77 42.67
N LEU A 306 -21.80 -29.39 42.01
CA LEU A 306 -21.03 -30.50 42.56
C LEU A 306 -20.36 -30.11 43.89
N GLY A 307 -19.72 -28.94 43.95
CA GLY A 307 -19.13 -28.43 45.19
C GLY A 307 -20.17 -28.26 46.32
N LYS A 308 -21.34 -27.67 46.01
CA LYS A 308 -22.42 -27.53 47.00
C LYS A 308 -22.97 -28.86 47.51
N GLU A 309 -23.11 -29.85 46.63
CA GLU A 309 -23.58 -31.19 47.01
C GLU A 309 -22.58 -31.86 47.98
N ILE A 310 -21.28 -31.77 47.70
CA ILE A 310 -20.23 -32.32 48.57
C ILE A 310 -20.18 -31.57 49.92
N ASP A 311 -20.23 -30.23 49.91
CA ASP A 311 -20.24 -29.42 51.12
C ASP A 311 -21.45 -29.75 52.02
N ALA A 312 -22.62 -30.02 51.42
CA ALA A 312 -23.82 -30.40 52.15
C ALA A 312 -23.69 -31.79 52.81
N ILE A 313 -23.15 -32.77 52.08
CA ILE A 313 -22.90 -34.12 52.63
C ILE A 313 -21.89 -34.02 53.79
N ALA A 314 -20.78 -33.32 53.58
CA ALA A 314 -19.75 -33.11 54.61
C ALA A 314 -20.30 -32.39 55.85
N GLY A 315 -21.12 -31.35 55.66
CA GLY A 315 -21.72 -30.59 56.75
C GLY A 315 -22.80 -31.35 57.54
N SER A 316 -23.50 -32.29 56.88
CA SER A 316 -24.51 -33.14 57.53
C SER A 316 -23.91 -34.29 58.33
N GLY A 317 -22.70 -34.74 57.98
CA GLY A 317 -22.07 -35.94 58.52
C GLY A 317 -22.71 -37.26 58.06
N ASP A 318 -23.72 -37.21 57.19
CA ASP A 318 -24.45 -38.37 56.68
C ASP A 318 -23.75 -38.93 55.43
N LEU A 319 -22.85 -39.89 55.66
CA LEU A 319 -22.08 -40.56 54.61
C LEU A 319 -22.92 -41.48 53.71
N SER A 320 -24.19 -41.71 54.00
CA SER A 320 -25.08 -42.50 53.13
C SER A 320 -25.56 -41.71 51.91
N GLN A 321 -25.46 -40.37 51.96
CA GLN A 321 -25.81 -39.51 50.84
C GLN A 321 -24.83 -39.65 49.68
N ARG A 322 -25.32 -39.37 48.47
CA ARG A 322 -24.55 -39.48 47.22
C ARG A 322 -24.74 -38.24 46.37
N VAL A 323 -23.72 -37.94 45.59
CA VAL A 323 -23.73 -36.84 44.61
C VAL A 323 -24.47 -37.27 43.34
N THR A 324 -25.22 -36.36 42.75
CA THR A 324 -26.12 -36.62 41.63
C THR A 324 -25.37 -36.76 40.29
N VAL A 325 -25.43 -37.94 39.66
CA VAL A 325 -24.93 -38.17 38.30
C VAL A 325 -25.98 -37.74 37.29
N THR A 326 -25.66 -36.79 36.40
CA THR A 326 -26.66 -36.19 35.48
C THR A 326 -26.45 -36.52 34.00
N ARG A 327 -25.23 -36.81 33.57
CA ARG A 327 -24.91 -37.04 32.16
C ARG A 327 -23.91 -38.19 31.99
N ARG A 328 -23.43 -38.41 30.77
CA ARG A 328 -22.26 -39.25 30.46
C ARG A 328 -21.22 -38.35 29.82
N ASP A 329 -20.28 -37.90 30.63
CA ASP A 329 -19.15 -37.05 30.29
C ASP A 329 -18.11 -37.13 31.42
N GLU A 330 -17.00 -36.41 31.28
CA GLU A 330 -15.87 -36.45 32.21
C GLU A 330 -16.28 -36.05 33.65
N PHE A 331 -17.30 -35.20 33.81
CA PHE A 331 -17.85 -34.85 35.12
C PHE A 331 -18.60 -36.01 35.77
N SER A 332 -19.16 -36.90 34.96
CA SER A 332 -19.94 -38.04 35.43
C SER A 332 -19.01 -39.13 35.95
N ASP A 333 -17.88 -39.35 35.27
CA ASP A 333 -16.81 -40.24 35.73
C ASP A 333 -16.21 -39.74 37.06
N LEU A 334 -16.00 -38.42 37.20
CA LEU A 334 -15.56 -37.80 38.45
C LEU A 334 -16.60 -38.00 39.57
N THR A 335 -17.88 -37.76 39.27
CA THR A 335 -18.97 -37.94 40.25
C THR A 335 -19.08 -39.40 40.72
N GLN A 336 -18.90 -40.35 39.80
CA GLN A 336 -18.91 -41.77 40.12
C GLN A 336 -17.74 -42.15 41.03
N THR A 337 -16.54 -41.65 40.75
CA THR A 337 -15.36 -41.86 41.58
C THR A 337 -15.56 -41.29 43.00
N ILE A 338 -16.18 -40.11 43.12
CA ILE A 338 -16.52 -39.51 44.42
C ILE A 338 -17.52 -40.39 45.19
N ASN A 339 -18.56 -40.88 44.52
CA ASN A 339 -19.55 -41.76 45.16
C ASN A 339 -18.94 -43.11 45.60
N GLN A 340 -17.93 -43.63 44.88
CA GLN A 340 -17.18 -44.81 45.32
C GLN A 340 -16.37 -44.53 46.59
N MET A 341 -15.73 -43.36 46.71
CA MET A 341 -15.05 -42.96 47.95
C MET A 341 -16.02 -42.79 49.12
N LEU A 342 -17.19 -42.16 48.90
CA LEU A 342 -18.22 -42.02 49.95
C LEU A 342 -18.70 -43.39 50.44
N ALA A 343 -18.88 -44.35 49.53
CA ALA A 343 -19.25 -45.71 49.90
C ALA A 343 -18.16 -46.42 50.74
N ALA A 344 -16.88 -46.19 50.43
CA ALA A 344 -15.78 -46.71 51.25
C ALA A 344 -15.78 -46.07 52.65
N PHE A 345 -15.94 -44.75 52.75
CA PHE A 345 -16.01 -44.06 54.05
C PHE A 345 -17.21 -44.48 54.90
N GLU A 346 -18.38 -44.69 54.28
CA GLU A 346 -19.56 -45.20 54.98
C GLU A 346 -19.29 -46.58 55.57
N LYS A 347 -18.64 -47.47 54.79
CA LYS A 347 -18.27 -48.81 55.25
C LYS A 347 -17.29 -48.76 56.42
N ASP A 348 -16.23 -47.96 56.30
CA ASP A 348 -15.20 -47.84 57.34
C ASP A 348 -15.80 -47.24 58.64
N ASN A 349 -16.69 -46.25 58.52
CA ASN A 349 -17.38 -45.66 59.68
C ASN A 349 -18.33 -46.66 60.35
N ALA A 350 -19.04 -47.49 59.57
CA ALA A 350 -19.88 -48.55 60.11
C ALA A 350 -19.05 -49.61 60.86
N GLU A 351 -17.90 -50.00 60.31
CA GLU A 351 -16.98 -50.94 60.96
C GLU A 351 -16.41 -50.37 62.28
N LEU A 352 -16.01 -49.09 62.29
CA LEU A 352 -15.59 -48.39 63.51
C LEU A 352 -16.70 -48.32 64.56
N GLN A 353 -17.95 -48.08 64.16
CA GLN A 353 -19.09 -48.10 65.09
C GLN A 353 -19.34 -49.48 65.67
N VAL A 354 -19.24 -50.55 64.87
CA VAL A 354 -19.36 -51.93 65.35
C VAL A 354 -18.22 -52.25 66.32
N LEU A 355 -16.97 -51.92 65.97
CA LEU A 355 -15.81 -52.15 66.83
C LEU A 355 -15.92 -51.37 68.15
N SER A 356 -16.36 -50.11 68.10
CA SER A 356 -16.63 -49.30 69.29
C SER A 356 -17.71 -49.92 70.18
N ARG A 357 -18.83 -50.38 69.60
CA ARG A 357 -19.88 -51.09 70.36
C ARG A 357 -19.37 -52.38 70.98
N GLN A 358 -18.53 -53.13 70.28
CA GLN A 358 -17.89 -54.34 70.82
C GLN A 358 -16.97 -54.02 71.98
N LEU A 359 -16.12 -53.00 71.88
CA LEU A 359 -15.25 -52.57 72.97
C LEU A 359 -16.05 -52.14 74.21
N VAL A 360 -17.13 -51.37 74.02
CA VAL A 360 -18.02 -50.97 75.12
C VAL A 360 -18.66 -52.21 75.75
N ALA A 361 -19.20 -53.12 74.95
CA ALA A 361 -19.81 -54.35 75.45
C ALA A 361 -18.82 -55.22 76.23
N ILE A 362 -17.58 -55.37 75.72
CA ILE A 362 -16.49 -56.09 76.39
C ILE A 362 -16.18 -55.44 77.73
N GLN A 363 -15.96 -54.13 77.77
CA GLN A 363 -15.70 -53.39 79.01
C GLN A 363 -16.83 -53.52 80.02
N GLU A 364 -18.08 -53.55 79.56
CA GLU A 364 -19.25 -53.67 80.42
C GLU A 364 -19.39 -55.09 81.00
N THR A 365 -19.11 -56.13 80.21
CA THR A 365 -18.95 -57.50 80.71
C THR A 365 -17.81 -57.64 81.70
N GLU A 366 -16.65 -57.03 81.43
CA GLU A 366 -15.49 -57.08 82.30
C GLU A 366 -15.76 -56.35 83.63
N ARG A 367 -16.37 -55.16 83.60
CA ARG A 367 -16.85 -54.46 84.81
C ARG A 367 -17.84 -55.30 85.61
N ARG A 368 -18.76 -55.98 84.93
CA ARG A 368 -19.76 -56.82 85.58
C ARG A 368 -19.13 -58.05 86.23
N GLN A 369 -18.12 -58.63 85.57
CA GLN A 369 -17.36 -59.76 86.11
C GLN A 369 -16.47 -59.33 87.29
N ILE A 370 -15.77 -58.20 87.20
CA ILE A 370 -15.01 -57.63 88.32
C ILE A 370 -15.95 -57.31 89.49
N ALA A 371 -17.14 -56.75 89.25
CA ALA A 371 -18.10 -56.49 90.32
C ALA A 371 -18.60 -57.78 91.00
N LEU A 372 -18.74 -58.88 90.24
CA LEU A 372 -19.08 -60.19 90.78
C LEU A 372 -17.93 -60.79 91.59
N GLU A 373 -16.70 -60.76 91.06
CA GLU A 373 -15.50 -61.24 91.77
C GLU A 373 -15.22 -60.42 93.05
N LEU A 374 -15.37 -59.09 93.00
CA LEU A 374 -15.22 -58.22 94.16
C LEU A 374 -16.34 -58.48 95.20
N HIS A 375 -17.55 -58.80 94.77
CA HIS A 375 -18.65 -59.18 95.66
C HIS A 375 -18.36 -60.51 96.36
N ASP A 376 -17.86 -61.51 95.63
CA ASP A 376 -17.50 -62.83 96.17
C ASP A 376 -16.29 -62.74 97.13
N GLU A 377 -15.25 -61.98 96.79
CA GLU A 377 -14.08 -61.79 97.67
C GLU A 377 -14.43 -60.99 98.94
N ILE A 378 -15.16 -59.88 98.84
CA ILE A 378 -15.58 -59.10 100.03
C ILE A 378 -16.56 -59.91 100.89
N GLY A 379 -17.42 -60.72 100.26
CA GLY A 379 -18.31 -61.65 100.95
C GLY A 379 -17.56 -62.69 101.78
N GLN A 380 -16.41 -63.18 101.31
CA GLN A 380 -15.57 -64.14 102.04
C GLN A 380 -14.82 -63.55 103.24
N TYR A 381 -14.58 -62.23 103.30
CA TYR A 381 -13.94 -61.58 104.46
C TYR A 381 -14.92 -61.13 105.55
N LEU A 382 -16.23 -61.24 105.32
CA LEU A 382 -17.29 -60.83 106.26
C LEU A 382 -17.93 -61.99 107.04
N THR A 383 -17.38 -63.20 106.92
CA THR A 383 -17.67 -64.38 107.75
C THR A 383 -16.41 -64.84 108.46
#